data_AF-E6ZS86-F1
#
_entry.id   AF-E6ZS86-F1
#
_cell.length_a   1.000
_cell.length_b   1.000
_cell.length_c   1.000
_cell.angle_alpha   90.00
_cell.angle_beta   90.00
_cell.angle_gamma   90.00
#
_symmetry.space_group_name_H-M   'P 1'
#
loop_
_entity.id
_entity.type
_entity.pdbx_description
1 polymer ?
#
loop_
_entity_poly.entity_id
_entity_poly.type
_entity_poly.pdbx_seq_one_letter_code
_entity_poly.pdbx_strand_id
1 'polypeptide(L)'
;MTGHLLVLVLTFSWLSGFNVDAANPGLGINPGAPSSTIHHSMVEQGKAEMAADIVERLFDLPAGHLHPVHGYDPAQIDAWLDHIGSPYSRYAVLKTHRPANPLVLAPRGPWPRTLLFLQVLETGEVVPMGHAVVSEGVPPGQKKDFLQTILEAATTTRQELISKYQIQRFVAPGFQGM
;
A
#
# COMPACT_ATOMS: atom_id res chain seq x y z
N MET A 1 12.06 42.89 -49.23
CA MET A 1 12.94 41.79 -48.78
C MET A 1 13.13 41.90 -47.28
N THR A 2 12.21 41.33 -46.51
CA THR A 2 12.22 41.31 -45.04
C THR A 2 11.45 40.08 -44.57
N GLY A 3 11.82 38.93 -45.14
CA GLY A 3 11.44 37.62 -44.65
C GLY A 3 12.42 37.18 -43.57
N HIS A 4 11.91 36.39 -42.62
CA HIS A 4 12.66 35.36 -41.88
C HIS A 4 13.47 35.74 -40.64
N LEU A 5 13.08 36.77 -39.87
CA LEU A 5 13.75 37.04 -38.58
C LEU A 5 12.81 37.36 -37.41
N LEU A 6 11.60 36.81 -37.44
CA LEU A 6 10.60 37.01 -36.37
C LEU A 6 9.86 35.73 -35.96
N VAL A 7 10.46 34.56 -36.25
CA VAL A 7 9.93 33.23 -35.86
C VAL A 7 10.81 32.55 -34.80
N LEU A 8 11.90 33.20 -34.35
CA LEU A 8 12.99 32.53 -33.62
C LEU A 8 13.13 32.95 -32.15
N VAL A 9 12.14 33.59 -31.52
CA VAL A 9 12.33 34.14 -30.16
C VAL A 9 11.37 33.63 -29.08
N LEU A 10 10.18 33.06 -29.34
CA LEU A 10 9.28 32.71 -28.23
C LEU A 10 8.54 31.37 -28.38
N THR A 11 9.17 30.40 -29.04
CA THR A 11 8.83 28.96 -28.89
C THR A 11 9.58 28.30 -27.73
N PHE A 12 10.30 29.09 -26.91
CA PHE A 12 11.12 28.61 -25.78
C PHE A 12 10.45 28.74 -24.39
N SER A 13 9.12 28.83 -24.34
CA SER A 13 8.35 28.74 -23.08
C SER A 13 7.45 27.50 -23.03
N TRP A 14 7.87 26.44 -23.72
CA TRP A 14 7.51 25.06 -23.40
C TRP A 14 8.76 24.44 -22.80
N LEU A 15 8.85 24.32 -21.46
CA LEU A 15 9.63 23.28 -20.74
C LEU A 15 9.79 23.53 -19.23
N SER A 16 9.35 24.64 -18.66
CA SER A 16 9.53 24.92 -17.22
C SER A 16 8.22 24.87 -16.45
N GLY A 17 7.65 23.67 -16.34
CA GLY A 17 6.42 23.42 -15.57
C GLY A 17 6.19 21.98 -15.13
N PHE A 18 6.97 21.02 -15.63
CA PHE A 18 7.08 19.72 -14.98
C PHE A 18 8.02 19.89 -13.78
N ASN A 19 7.46 20.30 -12.63
CA ASN A 19 8.01 19.83 -11.37
C ASN A 19 7.77 18.32 -11.37
N VAL A 20 8.70 17.59 -12.00
CA VAL A 20 8.97 16.22 -11.61
C VAL A 20 9.52 16.37 -10.22
N ASP A 21 8.63 16.32 -9.23
CA ASP A 21 9.00 15.88 -7.90
C ASP A 21 9.54 14.47 -8.13
N ALA A 22 10.86 14.39 -8.32
CA ALA A 22 11.59 13.16 -8.24
C ALA A 22 11.45 12.73 -6.78
N ALA A 23 10.32 12.09 -6.47
CA ALA A 23 10.12 11.35 -5.24
C ALA A 23 11.19 10.26 -5.25
N ASN A 24 12.29 10.60 -4.60
CA ASN A 24 13.47 9.79 -4.38
C ASN A 24 13.03 8.38 -3.93
N PRO A 25 13.36 7.31 -4.67
CA PRO A 25 12.92 5.95 -4.33
C PRO A 25 13.75 5.32 -3.21
N GLY A 26 14.61 6.08 -2.53
CA GLY A 26 15.37 5.62 -1.37
C GLY A 26 14.87 6.31 -0.11
N LEU A 27 14.43 5.50 0.88
CA LEU A 27 14.32 5.86 2.30
C LEU A 27 15.13 7.11 2.62
N GLY A 28 14.45 8.21 2.95
CA GLY A 28 15.11 9.40 3.48
C GLY A 28 15.72 9.04 4.84
N ILE A 29 16.91 8.44 4.84
CA ILE A 29 17.71 8.24 6.04
C ILE A 29 18.12 9.65 6.46
N ASN A 30 17.35 10.25 7.36
CA ASN A 30 17.70 11.54 7.93
C ASN A 30 18.97 11.33 8.77
N PRO A 31 20.15 11.85 8.37
CA PRO A 31 21.39 11.61 9.08
C PRO A 31 21.27 12.27 10.47
N GLY A 32 21.00 11.46 11.50
CA GLY A 32 20.69 11.93 12.86
C GLY A 32 19.40 11.36 13.47
N ALA A 33 18.61 10.58 12.73
CA ALA A 33 17.47 9.87 13.30
C ALA A 33 17.92 8.84 14.36
N PRO A 34 17.20 8.70 15.49
CA PRO A 34 17.49 7.69 16.51
C PRO A 34 17.51 6.29 15.90
N SER A 35 18.44 5.43 16.36
CA SER A 35 18.57 4.03 15.91
C SER A 35 17.25 3.23 16.00
N SER A 36 16.42 3.54 17.00
CA SER A 36 15.09 2.94 17.19
C SER A 36 14.12 3.24 16.02
N THR A 37 14.18 4.45 15.46
CA THR A 37 13.35 4.86 14.31
C THR A 37 13.77 4.12 13.04
N ILE A 38 15.08 3.95 12.83
CA ILE A 38 15.61 3.17 11.68
C ILE A 38 15.18 1.72 11.81
N HIS A 39 15.38 1.10 12.97
CA HIS A 39 15.00 -0.29 13.20
C HIS A 39 13.50 -0.51 12.97
N HIS A 40 12.64 0.38 13.49
CA HIS A 40 11.21 0.31 13.25
C HIS A 40 10.88 0.37 11.75
N SER A 41 11.44 1.34 11.02
CA SER A 41 11.19 1.48 9.57
C SER A 41 11.61 0.22 8.79
N MET A 42 12.72 -0.41 9.16
CA MET A 42 13.18 -1.65 8.52
C MET A 42 12.26 -2.83 8.83
N VAL A 43 11.76 -2.95 10.07
CA VAL A 43 10.85 -4.02 10.47
C VAL A 43 9.50 -3.88 9.76
N GLU A 44 8.92 -2.67 9.73
CA GLU A 44 7.64 -2.45 9.05
C GLU A 44 7.77 -2.62 7.54
N GLN A 45 8.87 -2.17 6.94
CA GLN A 45 9.15 -2.44 5.53
C GLN A 45 9.22 -3.95 5.28
N GLY A 46 9.97 -4.71 6.09
CA GLY A 46 10.09 -6.16 5.94
C GLY A 46 8.75 -6.91 6.06
N LYS A 47 7.82 -6.43 6.90
CA LYS A 47 6.45 -6.97 6.98
C LYS A 47 5.68 -6.70 5.68
N ALA A 48 5.77 -5.48 5.16
CA ALA A 48 5.07 -5.11 3.94
C ALA A 48 5.58 -5.92 2.73
N GLU A 49 6.89 -6.07 2.58
CA GLU A 49 7.51 -6.93 1.55
C GLU A 49 7.02 -8.38 1.67
N MET A 50 7.02 -8.94 2.89
CA MET A 50 6.52 -10.29 3.12
C MET A 50 5.04 -10.45 2.73
N ALA A 51 4.20 -9.46 3.05
CA ALA A 51 2.80 -9.47 2.67
C ALA A 51 2.64 -9.42 1.13
N ALA A 52 3.41 -8.56 0.46
CA ALA A 52 3.41 -8.46 -0.99
C ALA A 52 3.84 -9.79 -1.64
N ASP A 53 4.93 -10.40 -1.18
CA ASP A 53 5.40 -11.71 -1.67
C ASP A 53 4.36 -12.82 -1.51
N ILE A 54 3.60 -12.81 -0.42
CA ILE A 54 2.52 -13.79 -0.18
C ILE A 54 1.40 -13.55 -1.20
N VAL A 55 1.01 -12.30 -1.42
CA VAL A 55 -0.05 -11.93 -2.35
C VAL A 55 0.36 -12.25 -3.78
N GLU A 56 1.57 -11.89 -4.20
CA GLU A 56 2.07 -12.19 -5.54
C GLU A 56 2.06 -13.70 -5.82
N ARG A 57 2.52 -14.52 -4.87
CA ARG A 57 2.48 -15.98 -5.00
C ARG A 57 1.06 -16.54 -5.01
N LEU A 58 0.16 -16.01 -4.20
CA LEU A 58 -1.22 -16.52 -4.10
C LEU A 58 -2.02 -16.24 -5.38
N PHE A 59 -1.71 -15.14 -6.06
CA PHE A 59 -2.41 -14.70 -7.26
C PHE A 59 -1.60 -14.94 -8.54
N ASP A 60 -0.51 -15.73 -8.48
CA ASP A 60 0.38 -16.02 -9.61
C ASP A 60 0.80 -14.74 -10.37
N LEU A 61 1.18 -13.70 -9.63
CA LEU A 61 1.70 -12.46 -10.17
C LEU A 61 3.21 -12.57 -10.43
N PRO A 62 3.77 -11.82 -11.40
CA PRO A 62 5.22 -11.68 -11.51
C PRO A 62 5.83 -11.16 -10.21
N ALA A 63 7.03 -11.62 -9.89
CA ALA A 63 7.77 -11.13 -8.73
C ALA A 63 8.02 -9.62 -8.83
N GLY A 64 7.72 -8.88 -7.77
CA GLY A 64 7.86 -7.43 -7.69
C GLY A 64 6.75 -6.66 -8.41
N HIS A 65 5.66 -7.31 -8.83
CA HIS A 65 4.52 -6.64 -9.44
C HIS A 65 3.86 -5.59 -8.52
N LEU A 66 3.91 -5.81 -7.20
CA LEU A 66 3.37 -4.90 -6.20
C LEU A 66 4.37 -3.81 -5.78
N HIS A 67 5.60 -3.82 -6.30
CA HIS A 67 6.60 -2.81 -5.98
C HIS A 67 6.30 -1.46 -6.67
N PRO A 68 6.52 -0.32 -5.99
CA PRO A 68 7.03 -0.21 -4.63
C PRO A 68 5.98 -0.55 -3.56
N VAL A 69 6.45 -1.23 -2.51
CA VAL A 69 5.68 -1.52 -1.30
C VAL A 69 6.22 -0.65 -0.18
N HIS A 70 5.34 -0.19 0.71
CA HIS A 70 5.70 0.68 1.82
C HIS A 70 5.25 0.06 3.14
N GLY A 71 6.19 -0.04 4.09
CA GLY A 71 5.91 -0.36 5.49
C GLY A 71 4.88 0.59 6.11
N TYR A 72 4.27 0.14 7.21
CA TYR A 72 3.43 1.01 8.01
C TYR A 72 4.22 2.22 8.54
N ASP A 73 3.67 3.43 8.30
CA ASP A 73 4.16 4.68 8.87
C ASP A 73 3.14 5.19 9.92
N PRO A 74 3.55 5.43 11.17
CA PRO A 74 2.71 6.04 12.19
C PRO A 74 2.02 7.34 11.76
N ALA A 75 2.65 8.14 10.88
CA ALA A 75 2.06 9.37 10.37
C ALA A 75 0.79 9.12 9.54
N GLN A 76 0.56 7.89 9.08
CA GLN A 76 -0.60 7.51 8.28
C GLN A 76 -1.73 6.89 9.13
N ILE A 77 -1.56 6.77 10.46
CA ILE A 77 -2.50 6.04 11.34
C ILE A 77 -3.96 6.47 11.15
N ASP A 78 -4.23 7.78 11.05
CA ASP A 78 -5.58 8.30 10.91
C ASP A 78 -6.20 7.87 9.57
N ALA A 79 -5.44 7.92 8.47
CA ALA A 79 -5.92 7.50 7.15
C ALA A 79 -6.24 6.00 7.10
N TRP A 80 -5.47 5.19 7.85
CA TRP A 80 -5.73 3.76 7.99
C TRP A 80 -6.96 3.50 8.85
N LEU A 81 -7.09 4.17 10.00
CA LEU A 81 -8.25 4.05 10.88
C LEU A 81 -9.52 4.53 10.20
N ASP A 82 -9.47 5.60 9.42
CA ASP A 82 -10.60 6.09 8.64
C ASP A 82 -11.04 5.07 7.59
N HIS A 83 -10.08 4.48 6.86
CA HIS A 83 -10.40 3.47 5.87
C HIS A 83 -10.97 2.22 6.55
N ILE A 84 -10.27 1.66 7.53
CA ILE A 84 -10.64 0.39 8.12
C ILE A 84 -11.90 0.53 9.02
N GLY A 85 -12.03 1.70 9.65
CA GLY A 85 -13.17 2.10 10.44
C GLY A 85 -14.41 2.44 9.61
N SER A 86 -14.30 2.65 8.30
CA SER A 86 -15.48 2.93 7.47
C SER A 86 -16.43 1.72 7.37
N PRO A 87 -17.76 1.91 7.53
CA PRO A 87 -18.75 0.83 7.33
C PRO A 87 -18.84 0.39 5.86
N TYR A 88 -18.36 1.21 4.94
CA TYR A 88 -18.35 0.92 3.50
C TYR A 88 -17.12 0.14 3.07
N SER A 89 -16.13 -0.02 3.94
CA SER A 89 -14.92 -0.78 3.62
C SER A 89 -15.23 -2.25 3.46
N ARG A 90 -14.46 -2.84 2.55
CA ARG A 90 -14.57 -4.23 2.15
C ARG A 90 -13.20 -4.87 2.15
N TYR A 91 -13.17 -6.14 2.52
CA TYR A 91 -11.94 -6.86 2.80
C TYR A 91 -11.91 -8.16 2.03
N ALA A 92 -10.77 -8.46 1.40
CA ALA A 92 -10.48 -9.78 0.89
C ALA A 92 -9.63 -10.52 1.93
N VAL A 93 -10.18 -11.57 2.53
CA VAL A 93 -9.51 -12.33 3.58
C VAL A 93 -8.80 -13.52 2.96
N LEU A 94 -7.47 -13.51 3.01
CA LEU A 94 -6.63 -14.55 2.45
C LEU A 94 -6.36 -15.63 3.51
N LYS A 95 -6.73 -16.87 3.18
CA LYS A 95 -6.37 -18.02 4.00
C LYS A 95 -4.91 -18.37 3.72
N THR A 96 -4.01 -17.96 4.61
CA THR A 96 -2.60 -18.33 4.56
C THR A 96 -2.39 -19.69 5.24
N HIS A 97 -1.17 -20.21 5.21
CA HIS A 97 -0.79 -21.46 5.90
C HIS A 97 -1.03 -21.43 7.42
N ARG A 98 -1.22 -20.24 8.01
CA ARG A 98 -1.57 -20.05 9.42
C ARG A 98 -3.01 -19.54 9.52
N PRO A 99 -4.02 -20.43 9.52
CA PRO A 99 -5.43 -20.02 9.46
C PRO A 99 -5.90 -19.17 10.64
N ALA A 100 -5.19 -19.24 11.78
CA ALA A 100 -5.48 -18.43 12.96
C ALA A 100 -5.05 -16.96 12.82
N ASN A 101 -4.15 -16.66 11.88
CA ASN A 101 -3.63 -15.32 11.63
C ASN A 101 -3.76 -15.00 10.13
N PRO A 102 -4.97 -14.70 9.63
CA PRO A 102 -5.18 -14.44 8.21
C PRO A 102 -4.57 -13.10 7.78
N LEU A 103 -4.06 -13.09 6.55
CA LEU A 103 -3.72 -11.86 5.84
C LEU A 103 -5.01 -11.28 5.26
N VAL A 104 -5.24 -10.00 5.47
CA VAL A 104 -6.43 -9.29 5.03
C VAL A 104 -5.99 -8.15 4.11
N LEU A 105 -6.63 -8.09 2.95
CA LEU A 105 -6.41 -7.04 1.98
C LEU A 105 -7.57 -6.05 2.03
N ALA A 106 -7.26 -4.76 2.13
CA ALA A 106 -8.25 -3.69 2.05
C ALA A 106 -7.96 -2.82 0.81
N PRO A 107 -8.66 -3.04 -0.33
CA PRO A 107 -8.50 -2.20 -1.49
C PRO A 107 -9.11 -0.81 -1.23
N ARG A 108 -8.38 0.24 -1.58
CA ARG A 108 -8.82 1.63 -1.45
C ARG A 108 -8.91 2.30 -2.82
N GLY A 109 -10.14 2.64 -3.21
CA GLY A 109 -10.48 3.60 -4.27
C GLY A 109 -9.99 3.23 -5.68
N PRO A 110 -10.50 3.94 -6.70
CA PRO A 110 -9.98 3.81 -8.06
C PRO A 110 -8.70 4.61 -8.28
N TRP A 111 -8.43 5.68 -7.51
CA TRP A 111 -7.21 6.51 -7.62
C TRP A 111 -6.89 7.21 -6.28
N PRO A 112 -5.65 7.10 -5.74
CA PRO A 112 -4.63 6.12 -6.12
C PRO A 112 -5.14 4.69 -5.90
N ARG A 113 -4.67 3.77 -6.73
CA ARG A 113 -5.02 2.34 -6.73
C ARG A 113 -4.27 1.64 -5.61
N THR A 114 -4.70 1.82 -4.37
CA THR A 114 -3.93 1.37 -3.21
C THR A 114 -4.49 0.08 -2.63
N LEU A 115 -3.59 -0.81 -2.24
CA LEU A 115 -3.92 -2.03 -1.51
C LEU A 115 -3.25 -2.00 -0.14
N LEU A 116 -4.05 -2.02 0.93
CA LEU A 116 -3.52 -2.13 2.28
C LEU A 116 -3.36 -3.61 2.67
N PHE A 117 -2.27 -3.92 3.34
CA PHE A 117 -1.96 -5.21 3.94
C PHE A 117 -2.21 -5.14 5.45
N LEU A 118 -3.10 -6.00 5.94
CA LEU A 118 -3.48 -6.11 7.34
C LEU A 118 -3.27 -7.53 7.84
N GLN A 119 -2.68 -7.68 9.02
CA GLN A 119 -2.58 -8.97 9.70
C GLN A 119 -3.60 -9.02 10.83
N VAL A 120 -4.46 -10.03 10.86
CA VAL A 120 -5.27 -10.32 12.04
C VAL A 120 -4.48 -11.29 12.91
N LEU A 121 -4.34 -10.98 14.20
CA LEU A 121 -3.68 -11.79 15.20
C LEU A 121 -4.70 -12.61 16.01
N GLU A 122 -4.27 -13.75 16.55
CA GLU A 122 -5.02 -14.59 17.48
C GLU A 122 -5.54 -13.84 18.71
N THR A 123 -4.88 -12.75 19.10
CA THR A 123 -5.31 -11.85 20.18
C THR A 123 -6.56 -11.03 19.84
N GLY A 124 -7.05 -11.11 18.61
CA GLY A 124 -8.13 -10.25 18.10
C GLY A 124 -7.62 -8.85 17.70
N GLU A 125 -6.32 -8.70 17.49
CA GLU A 125 -5.73 -7.43 17.06
C GLU A 125 -5.57 -7.41 15.54
N VAL A 126 -5.90 -6.27 14.93
CA VAL A 126 -5.57 -6.03 13.51
C VAL A 126 -4.38 -5.09 13.45
N VAL A 127 -3.29 -5.58 12.86
CA VAL A 127 -2.02 -4.87 12.74
C VAL A 127 -1.79 -4.49 11.28
N PRO A 128 -1.53 -3.21 10.96
CA PRO A 128 -1.11 -2.80 9.64
C PRO A 128 0.28 -3.35 9.34
N MET A 129 0.45 -3.93 8.15
CA MET A 129 1.75 -4.40 7.68
C MET A 129 2.39 -3.40 6.72
N GLY A 130 1.57 -2.79 5.85
CA GLY A 130 2.01 -1.83 4.85
C GLY A 130 1.02 -1.68 3.71
N HIS A 131 1.41 -1.00 2.65
CA HIS A 131 0.57 -0.82 1.47
C HIS A 131 1.37 -0.86 0.17
N ALA A 132 0.68 -1.14 -0.93
CA ALA A 132 1.22 -1.07 -2.27
C ALA A 132 0.36 -0.17 -3.15
N VAL A 133 1.00 0.48 -4.13
CA VAL A 133 0.29 1.10 -5.25
C VAL A 133 0.21 0.08 -6.37
N VAL A 134 -1.01 -0.32 -6.73
CA VAL A 134 -1.27 -1.33 -7.73
C VAL A 134 -1.31 -0.69 -9.11
N SER A 135 -0.39 -1.11 -9.97
CA SER A 135 -0.34 -0.69 -11.37
C SER A 135 -1.61 -1.06 -12.12
N GLU A 136 -1.98 -0.25 -13.12
CA GLU A 136 -3.09 -0.58 -14.01
C GLU A 136 -2.69 -1.66 -15.01
N GLY A 137 -3.66 -2.51 -15.37
CA GLY A 137 -3.52 -3.46 -16.46
C GLY A 137 -3.61 -4.91 -15.99
N VAL A 138 -3.61 -5.81 -16.98
CA VAL A 138 -3.70 -7.25 -16.75
C VAL A 138 -2.28 -7.81 -16.61
N PRO A 139 -1.89 -8.38 -15.46
CA PRO A 139 -0.58 -9.00 -15.30
C PRO A 139 -0.40 -10.17 -16.29
N PRO A 140 0.85 -10.46 -16.72
CA PRO A 140 1.14 -11.62 -17.56
C PRO A 140 0.56 -12.91 -16.99
N GLY A 141 -0.10 -13.71 -17.84
CA GLY A 141 -0.74 -14.97 -17.43
C GLY A 141 -2.13 -14.81 -16.79
N GLN A 142 -2.56 -13.57 -16.50
CA GLN A 142 -3.87 -13.30 -15.92
C GLN A 142 -4.89 -12.91 -17.00
N LYS A 143 -6.18 -13.08 -16.69
CA LYS A 143 -7.30 -12.68 -17.56
C LYS A 143 -7.87 -11.31 -17.21
N LYS A 144 -7.47 -10.77 -16.06
CA LYS A 144 -8.10 -9.62 -15.43
C LYS A 144 -7.07 -8.79 -14.69
N ASP A 145 -7.37 -7.51 -14.57
CA ASP A 145 -6.65 -6.58 -13.72
C ASP A 145 -6.63 -7.06 -12.26
N PHE A 146 -5.46 -6.92 -11.62
CA PHE A 146 -5.25 -7.44 -10.27
C PHE A 146 -6.12 -6.73 -9.23
N LEU A 147 -6.17 -5.39 -9.22
CA LEU A 147 -6.98 -4.66 -8.24
C LEU A 147 -8.47 -4.96 -8.45
N GLN A 148 -8.92 -5.07 -9.70
CA GLN A 148 -10.30 -5.46 -9.98
C GLN A 148 -10.63 -6.85 -9.44
N THR A 149 -9.70 -7.80 -9.58
CA THR A 149 -9.84 -9.14 -9.00
C THR A 149 -9.95 -9.09 -7.47
N ILE A 150 -9.14 -8.25 -6.82
CA ILE A 150 -9.23 -8.05 -5.36
C ILE A 150 -10.54 -7.37 -4.97
N LEU A 151 -11.00 -6.35 -5.69
CA LEU A 151 -12.26 -5.67 -5.42
C LEU A 151 -13.46 -6.63 -5.48
N GLU A 152 -13.44 -7.59 -6.39
CA GLU A 152 -14.47 -8.63 -6.49
C GLU A 152 -14.34 -9.69 -5.39
N ALA A 153 -13.13 -10.02 -4.97
CA ALA A 153 -12.89 -10.92 -3.84
C ALA A 153 -13.19 -10.26 -2.48
N ALA A 154 -13.14 -8.92 -2.41
CA ALA A 154 -13.37 -8.11 -1.22
C ALA A 154 -14.87 -8.06 -0.87
N THR A 155 -15.40 -9.18 -0.41
CA THR A 155 -16.82 -9.33 -0.04
C THR A 155 -17.04 -9.20 1.46
N THR A 156 -16.00 -9.38 2.28
CA THR A 156 -16.11 -9.35 3.74
C THR A 156 -16.30 -7.91 4.21
N THR A 157 -17.36 -7.66 4.96
CA THR A 157 -17.63 -6.38 5.60
C THR A 157 -16.81 -6.21 6.87
N ARG A 158 -16.71 -4.97 7.37
CA ARG A 158 -16.07 -4.69 8.67
C ARG A 158 -16.71 -5.49 9.80
N GLN A 159 -18.05 -5.57 9.84
CA GLN A 159 -18.77 -6.26 10.90
C GLN A 159 -18.52 -7.76 10.88
N GLU A 160 -18.48 -8.37 9.69
CA GLU A 160 -18.14 -9.79 9.53
C GLU A 160 -16.69 -10.07 9.92
N LEU A 161 -15.75 -9.18 9.55
CA LEU A 161 -14.36 -9.32 9.95
C LEU A 161 -14.23 -9.29 11.48
N ILE A 162 -14.89 -8.33 12.14
CA ILE A 162 -14.91 -8.21 13.61
C ILE A 162 -15.52 -9.45 14.25
N SER A 163 -16.68 -9.89 13.77
CA SER A 163 -17.39 -11.03 14.36
C SER A 163 -16.64 -12.35 14.16
N LYS A 164 -16.09 -12.59 12.98
CA LYS A 164 -15.46 -13.86 12.62
C LYS A 164 -14.11 -14.06 13.28
N TYR A 165 -13.34 -12.98 13.43
CA TYR A 165 -11.99 -13.02 13.99
C TYR A 165 -11.90 -12.40 15.39
N GLN A 166 -13.05 -12.13 16.01
CA GLN A 166 -13.16 -11.56 17.36
C GLN A 166 -12.28 -10.32 17.54
N ILE A 167 -12.29 -9.42 16.54
CA ILE A 167 -11.44 -8.23 16.57
C ILE A 167 -11.83 -7.36 17.76
N GLN A 168 -10.86 -7.10 18.63
CA GLN A 168 -11.00 -6.25 19.81
C GLN A 168 -10.57 -4.82 19.50
N ARG A 169 -9.48 -4.65 18.74
CA ARG A 169 -8.90 -3.35 18.43
C ARG A 169 -8.03 -3.37 17.16
N PHE A 170 -7.93 -2.20 16.55
CA PHE A 170 -6.91 -1.89 15.55
C PHE A 170 -5.68 -1.35 16.28
N VAL A 171 -4.53 -1.98 16.07
CA VAL A 171 -3.30 -1.65 16.79
C VAL A 171 -2.32 -1.05 15.79
N ALA A 172 -1.87 0.18 16.04
CA ALA A 172 -0.66 0.66 15.40
C ALA A 172 0.54 -0.11 15.99
N PRO A 173 1.48 -0.60 15.16
CA PRO A 173 2.78 -1.09 15.62
C PRO A 173 3.31 -0.10 16.64
N GLY A 174 3.41 -0.57 17.89
CA GLY A 174 3.78 0.31 18.98
C GLY A 174 5.20 0.80 18.75
N PHE A 175 5.37 2.10 18.55
CA PHE A 175 6.56 2.77 19.05
C PHE A 175 6.50 2.62 20.57
N GLN A 176 7.04 1.52 21.09
CA GLN A 176 7.50 1.51 22.48
C GLN A 176 8.70 2.46 22.50
N GLY A 177 8.42 3.74 22.71
CA GLY A 177 9.41 4.67 23.23
C GLY A 177 9.91 4.08 24.54
N MET A 178 11.13 3.53 24.51
CA MET A 178 11.97 3.46 25.69
C MET A 178 12.57 4.85 25.90
#